data_AF-W3X4J1-F1
#
_entry.id   AF-W3X4J1-F1
#
_cell.length_a   1.000
_cell.length_b   1.000
_cell.length_c   1.000
_cell.angle_alpha   90.00
_cell.angle_beta   90.00
_cell.angle_gamma   90.00
#
_symmetry.space_group_name_H-M   'P 1'
#
loop_
_entity.id
_entity.type
_entity.pdbx_description
1 polymer ?
#
loop_
_entity_poly.entity_id
_entity_poly.type
_entity_poly.pdbx_seq_one_letter_code
_entity_poly.pdbx_strand_id
1 'polypeptide(L)'
;MVLAARSSPFVGIRTLTRLTTLLVLSLAILRYTISFIPYHRPQIPSFQNTRSVYNTSKVVLLIEPRPLPYLVPQLLHMISVVPSDWHFVFIGSSESVSSVSQSHSTRYQQALGKLKLMTLPEPWYIESKEGVYRALTDRRFYEEFLPDVEWLLRYDADSILCANSGSSLNDWLGWDWVGTLGSPEDKAFSNGGLSLRKVSTIKTMLMSQRRVNDSWPEDEWFGNKIRTLPGARVAYDLKDQLAIEHAYVAGVMGFYLRDGGSVLPDTVWNDTVWKDPAQRKAIFEYCPELSLIMDMKLEVERCPPGYE
;
A
#
# COMPACT_ATOMS: atom_id res chain seq x y z
N MET A 1 28.24 51.82 -67.98
CA MET A 1 27.02 52.17 -67.25
C MET A 1 26.14 50.94 -67.19
N VAL A 2 25.94 50.42 -65.97
CA VAL A 2 24.91 49.47 -65.49
C VAL A 2 24.96 47.99 -65.97
N LEU A 3 24.92 47.13 -64.94
CA LEU A 3 24.87 45.67 -64.88
C LEU A 3 23.48 45.06 -65.19
N ALA A 4 23.48 43.72 -65.34
CA ALA A 4 22.52 42.71 -64.84
C ALA A 4 21.98 41.81 -65.98
N ALA A 5 21.73 40.51 -65.83
CA ALA A 5 22.06 39.46 -64.88
C ALA A 5 21.76 38.14 -65.61
N ARG A 6 22.54 37.06 -65.39
CA ARG A 6 22.13 35.69 -65.76
C ARG A 6 22.29 34.78 -64.55
N SER A 7 21.16 34.40 -63.95
CA SER A 7 21.04 33.37 -62.92
C SER A 7 21.09 31.97 -63.55
N SER A 8 21.80 31.05 -62.91
CA SER A 8 21.80 29.61 -63.22
C SER A 8 21.32 28.84 -61.97
N PRO A 9 20.32 27.95 -62.06
CA PRO A 9 19.85 27.18 -60.91
C PRO A 9 20.18 25.68 -61.09
N PHE A 10 21.38 25.21 -60.72
CA PHE A 10 21.66 23.76 -60.75
C PHE A 10 22.74 23.35 -59.74
N VAL A 11 22.49 23.55 -58.43
CA VAL A 11 23.39 23.01 -57.37
C VAL A 11 22.65 22.27 -56.25
N GLY A 12 21.31 22.36 -56.13
CA GLY A 12 20.59 21.87 -54.94
C GLY A 12 20.17 20.39 -54.88
N ILE A 13 20.15 19.65 -55.99
CA ILE A 13 19.47 18.33 -56.03
C ILE A 13 20.40 17.14 -55.66
N ARG A 14 21.72 17.28 -55.87
CA ARG A 14 22.69 16.19 -55.61
C ARG A 14 23.10 16.07 -54.15
N THR A 15 23.00 17.14 -53.37
CA THR A 15 23.31 17.16 -51.93
C THR A 15 22.17 16.60 -51.09
N LEU A 16 20.92 16.86 -51.48
CA LEU A 16 19.73 16.39 -50.76
C LEU A 16 19.56 14.86 -50.83
N THR A 17 19.88 14.26 -51.98
CA THR A 17 19.82 12.80 -52.20
C THR A 17 20.89 12.03 -51.43
N ARG A 18 22.08 12.61 -51.23
CA ARG A 18 23.14 11.98 -50.41
C ARG A 18 22.82 12.00 -48.92
N LEU A 19 22.21 13.08 -48.43
CA LEU A 19 21.83 13.20 -47.01
C LEU A 19 20.73 12.20 -46.63
N THR A 20 19.74 12.01 -47.49
CA THR A 20 18.65 11.05 -47.25
C THR A 20 19.15 9.61 -47.27
N THR A 21 20.05 9.25 -48.18
CA THR A 21 20.65 7.90 -48.20
C THR A 21 21.49 7.61 -46.95
N LEU A 22 22.24 8.60 -46.44
CA LEU A 22 23.04 8.45 -45.23
C LEU A 22 22.15 8.29 -43.98
N LEU A 23 21.04 9.01 -43.92
CA LEU A 23 20.05 8.89 -42.84
C LEU A 23 19.33 7.53 -42.85
N VAL A 24 18.99 7.02 -44.03
CA VAL A 24 18.37 5.69 -44.17
C VAL A 24 19.36 4.58 -43.80
N LEU A 25 20.63 4.71 -44.20
CA LEU A 25 21.67 3.75 -43.80
C LEU A 25 21.92 3.78 -42.29
N SER A 26 21.99 4.97 -41.66
CA SER A 26 22.23 5.07 -40.22
C SER A 26 21.06 4.52 -39.40
N LEU A 27 19.82 4.74 -39.83
CA LEU A 27 18.64 4.13 -39.22
C LEU A 27 18.60 2.61 -39.40
N ALA A 28 19.04 2.09 -40.55
CA ALA A 28 19.14 0.65 -40.81
C ALA A 28 20.22 0.00 -39.94
N ILE A 29 21.38 0.63 -39.80
CA ILE A 29 22.46 0.18 -38.92
C ILE A 29 22.01 0.24 -37.45
N LEU A 30 21.33 1.31 -37.02
CA LEU A 30 20.81 1.42 -35.66
C LEU A 30 19.79 0.31 -35.35
N ARG A 31 18.86 0.04 -36.28
CA ARG A 31 17.91 -1.08 -36.15
C ARG A 31 18.62 -2.43 -36.06
N TYR A 32 19.62 -2.65 -36.92
CA TYR A 32 20.40 -3.89 -36.90
C TYR A 32 21.14 -4.05 -35.57
N THR A 33 21.80 -3.00 -35.07
CA THR A 33 22.51 -3.05 -33.78
C THR A 33 21.59 -3.28 -32.59
N ILE A 34 20.40 -2.68 -32.55
CA ILE A 34 19.41 -2.91 -31.48
C ILE A 34 18.88 -4.35 -31.51
N SER A 35 18.73 -4.97 -32.69
CA SER A 35 18.35 -6.39 -32.82
C SER A 35 19.42 -7.37 -32.33
N PHE A 36 20.68 -6.95 -32.24
CA PHE A 36 21.80 -7.78 -31.77
C PHE A 36 22.21 -7.53 -30.32
N ILE A 37 21.55 -6.63 -29.59
CA ILE A 37 21.70 -6.58 -28.12
C ILE A 37 20.94 -7.78 -27.58
N PRO A 38 21.61 -8.82 -27.04
CA PRO A 38 20.90 -9.92 -26.41
C PRO A 38 20.19 -9.34 -25.19
N TYR A 39 18.87 -9.15 -25.30
CA TYR A 39 18.02 -8.89 -24.16
C TYR A 39 18.08 -10.14 -23.27
N HIS A 40 19.02 -10.15 -22.33
CA HIS A 40 19.05 -11.12 -21.24
C HIS A 40 17.81 -10.85 -20.40
N ARG A 41 16.73 -11.55 -20.73
CA ARG A 41 15.61 -11.69 -19.81
C ARG A 41 16.19 -12.38 -18.58
N PRO A 42 16.21 -11.74 -17.39
CA PRO A 42 16.66 -12.43 -16.19
C PRO A 42 15.82 -13.70 -16.07
N GLN A 43 16.49 -14.84 -16.05
CA GLN A 43 15.82 -16.12 -15.85
C GLN A 43 15.20 -16.05 -14.46
N ILE A 44 13.86 -16.00 -14.41
CA ILE A 44 13.14 -16.22 -13.16
C ILE A 44 13.49 -17.66 -12.76
N PRO A 45 14.15 -17.89 -11.63
CA PRO A 45 14.54 -19.24 -11.23
C PRO A 45 13.30 -20.12 -11.20
N SER A 46 13.34 -21.25 -11.91
CA SER A 46 12.31 -22.28 -11.81
C SER A 46 12.39 -22.86 -10.40
N PHE A 47 11.54 -22.37 -9.50
CA PHE A 47 11.49 -22.84 -8.13
C PHE A 47 10.96 -24.28 -8.12
N GLN A 48 11.87 -25.25 -8.05
CA GLN A 48 11.52 -26.59 -7.58
C GLN A 48 10.97 -26.45 -6.16
N ASN A 49 9.98 -27.29 -5.86
CA ASN A 49 9.16 -27.40 -4.65
C ASN A 49 9.94 -27.28 -3.33
N THR A 50 10.41 -26.08 -2.98
CA THR A 50 10.89 -25.74 -1.65
C THR A 50 9.65 -25.48 -0.81
N ARG A 51 9.54 -26.18 0.32
CA ARG A 51 8.69 -25.76 1.45
C ARG A 51 8.74 -24.23 1.54
N SER A 52 7.58 -23.58 1.52
CA SER A 52 7.48 -22.12 1.64
C SER A 52 8.42 -21.64 2.74
N VAL A 53 9.39 -20.79 2.41
CA VAL A 53 10.28 -20.15 3.40
C VAL A 53 9.47 -19.23 4.32
N TYR A 54 8.25 -18.88 3.92
CA TYR A 54 7.31 -18.07 4.69
C TYR A 54 6.50 -18.93 5.65
N ASN A 55 6.26 -18.36 6.83
CA ASN A 55 5.38 -18.89 7.83
C ASN A 55 3.92 -18.73 7.39
N THR A 56 3.23 -19.85 7.20
CA THR A 56 1.83 -19.87 6.76
C THR A 56 0.89 -19.26 7.80
N SER A 57 1.31 -19.16 9.07
CA SER A 57 0.49 -18.55 10.13
C SER A 57 0.57 -17.03 10.17
N LYS A 58 1.40 -16.38 9.33
CA LYS A 58 1.65 -14.93 9.36
C LYS A 58 1.38 -14.29 8.00
N VAL A 59 0.28 -13.54 7.93
CA VAL A 59 -0.20 -12.88 6.70
C VAL A 59 -0.26 -11.38 6.87
N VAL A 60 0.20 -10.66 5.86
CA VAL A 60 -0.14 -9.26 5.65
C VAL A 60 -1.22 -9.18 4.57
N LEU A 61 -2.30 -8.46 4.83
CA LEU A 61 -3.46 -8.35 3.96
C LEU A 61 -3.73 -6.90 3.58
N LEU A 62 -3.81 -6.64 2.27
CA LEU A 62 -4.32 -5.40 1.68
C LEU A 62 -5.53 -5.72 0.81
N ILE A 63 -6.65 -5.06 1.06
CA ILE A 63 -7.86 -5.13 0.22
C ILE A 63 -8.06 -3.76 -0.42
N GLU A 64 -7.82 -3.65 -1.72
CA GLU A 64 -7.94 -2.37 -2.44
C GLU A 64 -8.51 -2.60 -3.85
N PRO A 65 -9.83 -2.38 -4.05
CA PRO A 65 -10.47 -2.55 -5.34
C PRO A 65 -10.11 -1.44 -6.35
N ARG A 66 -9.57 -0.30 -5.92
CA ARG A 66 -9.24 0.82 -6.83
C ARG A 66 -7.83 0.65 -7.40
N PRO A 67 -7.58 0.91 -8.69
CA PRO A 67 -6.24 0.84 -9.28
C PRO A 67 -5.42 2.11 -8.94
N LEU A 68 -5.08 2.31 -7.67
CA LEU A 68 -4.35 3.51 -7.24
C LEU A 68 -2.89 3.46 -7.71
N PRO A 69 -2.31 4.59 -8.18
CA PRO A 69 -0.98 4.60 -8.80
C PRO A 69 0.14 4.28 -7.82
N TYR A 70 -0.07 4.50 -6.52
CA TYR A 70 0.92 4.27 -5.47
C TYR A 70 0.86 2.87 -4.83
N LEU A 71 -0.03 1.97 -5.26
CA LEU A 71 -0.15 0.63 -4.64
C LEU A 71 1.13 -0.19 -4.77
N VAL A 72 1.79 -0.16 -5.93
CA VAL A 72 3.04 -0.89 -6.14
C VAL A 72 4.14 -0.38 -5.21
N PRO A 73 4.47 0.93 -5.16
CA PRO A 73 5.49 1.41 -4.22
C PRO A 73 5.11 1.18 -2.76
N GLN A 74 3.84 1.39 -2.37
CA GLN A 74 3.38 1.11 -1.00
C GLN A 74 3.55 -0.38 -0.63
N LEU A 75 3.14 -1.30 -1.51
CA LEU A 75 3.26 -2.73 -1.29
C LEU A 75 4.72 -3.18 -1.17
N LEU A 76 5.60 -2.67 -2.04
CA LEU A 76 7.03 -3.01 -2.00
C LEU A 76 7.70 -2.45 -0.74
N HIS A 77 7.32 -1.24 -0.31
CA HIS A 77 7.76 -0.67 0.95
C HIS A 77 7.36 -1.57 2.12
N MET A 78 6.09 -1.94 2.22
CA MET A 78 5.59 -2.81 3.28
C MET A 78 6.30 -4.17 3.29
N ILE A 79 6.56 -4.77 2.11
CA ILE A 79 7.34 -6.02 1.98
C ILE A 79 8.76 -5.87 2.54
N SER A 80 9.37 -4.69 2.42
CA SER A 80 10.73 -4.42 2.92
C SER A 80 10.81 -4.19 4.43
N VAL A 81 9.74 -3.68 5.05
CA VAL A 81 9.69 -3.36 6.49
C VAL A 81 9.19 -4.55 7.31
N VAL A 82 8.19 -5.28 6.82
CA VAL A 82 7.62 -6.44 7.53
C VAL A 82 8.65 -7.58 7.59
N PRO A 83 8.75 -8.31 8.72
CA PRO A 83 9.69 -9.42 8.86
C PRO A 83 9.60 -10.45 7.71
N SER A 84 10.76 -10.98 7.33
CA SER A 84 10.92 -11.75 6.10
C SER A 84 10.10 -13.04 6.05
N ASP A 85 9.72 -13.60 7.20
CA ASP A 85 8.91 -14.81 7.33
C ASP A 85 7.40 -14.61 7.07
N TRP A 86 6.91 -13.37 7.04
CA TRP A 86 5.51 -13.07 6.68
C TRP A 86 5.28 -13.21 5.18
N HIS A 87 4.06 -13.47 4.75
CA HIS A 87 3.69 -13.39 3.34
C HIS A 87 2.52 -12.44 3.12
N PHE A 88 2.41 -11.91 1.91
CA PHE A 88 1.46 -10.86 1.55
C PHE A 88 0.34 -11.42 0.69
N VAL A 89 -0.89 -11.00 0.99
CA VAL A 89 -2.07 -11.24 0.18
C VAL A 89 -2.64 -9.88 -0.21
N PHE A 90 -2.69 -9.62 -1.50
CA PHE A 90 -3.38 -8.48 -2.09
C PHE A 90 -4.68 -8.97 -2.71
N ILE A 91 -5.77 -8.35 -2.28
CA ILE A 91 -7.11 -8.59 -2.82
C ILE A 91 -7.58 -7.31 -3.51
N GLY A 92 -7.97 -7.40 -4.77
CA GLY A 92 -8.50 -6.26 -5.50
C GLY A 92 -9.57 -6.64 -6.52
N SER A 93 -10.08 -5.64 -7.23
CA SER A 93 -10.83 -5.83 -8.47
C SER A 93 -9.92 -6.37 -9.58
N SER A 94 -10.51 -6.78 -10.69
CA SER A 94 -9.74 -7.22 -11.87
C SER A 94 -8.79 -6.14 -12.36
N GLU A 95 -9.23 -4.89 -12.35
CA GLU A 95 -8.49 -3.70 -12.77
C GLU A 95 -7.33 -3.39 -11.82
N SER A 96 -7.59 -3.43 -10.51
CA SER A 96 -6.58 -3.18 -9.48
C SER A 96 -5.51 -4.27 -9.47
N VAL A 97 -5.90 -5.54 -9.52
CA VAL A 97 -4.98 -6.68 -9.63
C VAL A 97 -4.16 -6.59 -10.92
N SER A 98 -4.79 -6.26 -12.05
CA SER A 98 -4.09 -6.06 -13.32
C SER A 98 -3.02 -4.98 -13.21
N SER A 99 -3.37 -3.80 -12.65
CA SER A 99 -2.44 -2.69 -12.42
C SER A 99 -1.23 -3.12 -11.58
N VAL A 100 -1.45 -3.78 -10.45
CA VAL A 100 -0.37 -4.23 -9.55
C VAL A 100 0.51 -5.32 -10.21
N SER A 101 -0.10 -6.25 -10.94
CA SER A 101 0.58 -7.39 -11.58
C SER A 101 1.48 -7.02 -12.78
N GLN A 102 1.29 -5.85 -13.38
CA GLN A 102 2.11 -5.40 -14.51
C GLN A 102 3.54 -5.01 -14.08
N SER A 103 3.71 -4.62 -12.82
CA SER A 103 5.02 -4.27 -12.25
C SER A 103 5.96 -5.47 -12.22
N HIS A 104 7.20 -5.27 -12.70
CA HIS A 104 8.24 -6.30 -12.65
C HIS A 104 8.55 -6.72 -11.21
N SER A 105 8.68 -5.75 -10.29
CA SER A 105 8.99 -6.00 -8.89
C SER A 105 7.89 -6.82 -8.20
N THR A 106 6.62 -6.53 -8.48
CA THR A 106 5.50 -7.32 -7.97
C THR A 106 5.55 -8.76 -8.46
N ARG A 107 5.74 -8.97 -9.78
CA ARG A 107 5.87 -10.33 -10.35
C ARG A 107 7.04 -11.09 -9.78
N TYR A 108 8.14 -10.40 -9.49
CA TYR A 108 9.29 -11.01 -8.82
C TYR A 108 8.90 -11.49 -7.41
N GLN A 109 8.20 -10.68 -6.61
CA GLN A 109 7.69 -11.11 -5.29
C GLN A 109 6.67 -12.26 -5.39
N GLN A 110 5.83 -12.29 -6.43
CA GLN A 110 4.94 -13.42 -6.69
C GLN A 110 5.71 -14.70 -7.04
N ALA A 111 6.75 -14.59 -7.87
CA ALA A 111 7.60 -15.73 -8.23
C ALA A 111 8.36 -16.31 -7.04
N LEU A 112 8.70 -15.45 -6.06
CA LEU A 112 9.26 -15.89 -4.78
C LEU A 112 8.23 -16.51 -3.84
N GLY A 113 6.93 -16.35 -4.11
CA GLY A 113 5.84 -16.73 -3.20
C GLY A 113 5.60 -15.75 -2.05
N LYS A 114 6.33 -14.61 -1.99
CA LYS A 114 6.18 -13.57 -0.96
C LYS A 114 4.85 -12.85 -1.07
N LEU A 115 4.33 -12.71 -2.29
CA LEU A 115 3.13 -11.96 -2.61
C LEU A 115 2.14 -12.81 -3.40
N LYS A 116 0.89 -12.85 -2.97
CA LYS A 116 -0.24 -13.41 -3.70
C LYS A 116 -1.18 -12.29 -4.12
N LEU A 117 -1.50 -12.21 -5.40
CA LEU A 117 -2.53 -11.31 -5.93
C LEU A 117 -3.77 -12.15 -6.25
N MET A 118 -4.95 -11.69 -5.85
CA MET A 118 -6.20 -12.38 -6.19
C MET A 118 -7.41 -11.45 -6.22
N THR A 119 -8.46 -11.93 -6.89
CA THR A 119 -9.82 -11.42 -6.75
C THR A 119 -10.59 -12.35 -5.80
N LEU A 120 -11.57 -11.84 -5.06
CA LEU A 120 -12.46 -12.71 -4.30
C LEU A 120 -13.53 -13.31 -5.21
N PRO A 121 -13.90 -14.58 -5.02
CA PRO A 121 -15.05 -15.15 -5.68
C PRO A 121 -16.35 -14.65 -5.03
N GLU A 122 -17.46 -14.85 -5.74
CA GLU A 122 -18.79 -14.72 -5.15
C GLU A 122 -18.92 -15.61 -3.88
N PRO A 123 -19.60 -15.14 -2.81
CA PRO A 123 -20.47 -13.97 -2.75
C PRO A 123 -19.79 -12.70 -2.19
N TRP A 124 -18.45 -12.67 -2.07
CA TRP A 124 -17.78 -11.50 -1.49
C TRP A 124 -17.65 -10.37 -2.49
N TYR A 125 -18.19 -9.22 -2.10
CA TYR A 125 -18.12 -7.98 -2.85
C TYR A 125 -17.26 -6.97 -2.10
N ILE A 126 -16.25 -6.40 -2.76
CA ILE A 126 -15.27 -5.50 -2.12
C ILE A 126 -15.20 -4.10 -2.72
N GLU A 127 -16.03 -3.76 -3.72
CA GLU A 127 -15.91 -2.44 -4.36
C GLU A 127 -16.48 -1.28 -3.54
N SER A 128 -17.04 -1.56 -2.37
CA SER A 128 -17.46 -0.54 -1.40
C SER A 128 -16.84 -0.79 -0.02
N LYS A 129 -16.69 0.27 0.79
CA LYS A 129 -16.22 0.17 2.18
C LYS A 129 -17.03 -0.87 2.98
N GLU A 130 -18.36 -0.82 2.88
CA GLU A 130 -19.25 -1.80 3.51
C GLU A 130 -19.09 -3.22 2.94
N GLY A 131 -18.80 -3.38 1.64
CA GLY A 131 -18.48 -4.67 1.06
C GLY A 131 -17.26 -5.31 1.71
N VAL A 132 -16.19 -4.53 1.89
CA VAL A 132 -14.99 -4.94 2.63
C VAL A 132 -15.35 -5.29 4.09
N TYR A 133 -16.17 -4.48 4.76
CA TYR A 133 -16.60 -4.77 6.13
C TYR A 133 -17.37 -6.09 6.24
N ARG A 134 -18.24 -6.39 5.27
CA ARG A 134 -18.97 -7.68 5.21
C ARG A 134 -18.03 -8.85 4.99
N ALA A 135 -17.04 -8.72 4.09
CA ALA A 135 -16.05 -9.76 3.87
C ALA A 135 -15.22 -10.04 5.13
N LEU A 136 -14.75 -8.99 5.81
CA LEU A 136 -13.94 -9.10 7.02
C LEU A 136 -14.73 -9.53 8.26
N THR A 137 -16.07 -9.45 8.22
CA THR A 137 -16.96 -9.97 9.28
C THR A 137 -17.63 -11.29 8.91
N ASP A 138 -17.24 -11.93 7.81
CA ASP A 138 -17.69 -13.26 7.41
C ASP A 138 -16.73 -14.32 7.94
N ARG A 139 -17.25 -15.28 8.73
CA ARG A 139 -16.45 -16.37 9.28
C ARG A 139 -15.78 -17.21 8.19
N ARG A 140 -16.47 -17.41 7.06
CA ARG A 140 -15.98 -18.18 5.91
C ARG A 140 -14.71 -17.58 5.31
N PHE A 141 -14.54 -16.26 5.39
CA PHE A 141 -13.30 -15.62 4.95
C PHE A 141 -12.08 -16.20 5.70
N TYR A 142 -12.19 -16.37 7.02
CA TYR A 142 -11.09 -16.91 7.82
C TYR A 142 -11.00 -18.43 7.83
N GLU A 143 -12.11 -19.13 7.65
CA GLU A 143 -12.15 -20.61 7.63
C GLU A 143 -11.72 -21.17 6.27
N GLU A 144 -12.12 -20.55 5.17
CA GLU A 144 -11.90 -21.05 3.81
C GLU A 144 -10.68 -20.41 3.14
N PHE A 145 -10.43 -19.11 3.35
CA PHE A 145 -9.34 -18.39 2.66
C PHE A 145 -8.05 -18.30 3.47
N LEU A 146 -8.18 -18.22 4.80
CA LEU A 146 -7.06 -18.07 5.72
C LEU A 146 -7.07 -19.16 6.82
N PRO A 147 -7.22 -20.46 6.47
CA PRO A 147 -7.41 -21.53 7.46
C PRO A 147 -6.25 -21.65 8.45
N ASP A 148 -5.01 -21.55 7.95
CA ASP A 148 -3.78 -21.75 8.71
C ASP A 148 -3.20 -20.45 9.31
N VAL A 149 -3.87 -19.32 9.10
CA VAL A 149 -3.40 -18.01 9.56
C VAL A 149 -3.75 -17.84 11.04
N GLU A 150 -2.77 -17.42 11.83
CA GLU A 150 -2.96 -17.02 13.22
C GLU A 150 -2.77 -15.52 13.40
N TRP A 151 -1.82 -14.92 12.68
CA TRP A 151 -1.46 -13.53 12.76
C TRP A 151 -1.74 -12.82 11.43
N LEU A 152 -2.61 -11.82 11.48
CA LEU A 152 -3.05 -11.05 10.33
C LEU A 152 -2.70 -9.57 10.57
N LEU A 153 -1.73 -9.04 9.84
CA LEU A 153 -1.54 -7.59 9.73
C LEU A 153 -2.42 -7.10 8.57
N ARG A 154 -3.46 -6.34 8.89
CA ARG A 154 -4.32 -5.68 7.91
C ARG A 154 -3.84 -4.24 7.75
N TYR A 155 -3.63 -3.81 6.52
CA TYR A 155 -3.33 -2.41 6.20
C TYR A 155 -4.17 -1.92 5.02
N ASP A 156 -4.55 -0.64 5.01
CA ASP A 156 -5.24 0.02 3.90
C ASP A 156 -4.30 0.83 3.02
N ALA A 157 -4.79 1.27 1.86
CA ALA A 157 -4.04 2.12 0.93
C ALA A 157 -3.56 3.44 1.56
N ASP A 158 -4.21 3.88 2.64
CA ASP A 158 -3.89 5.09 3.41
C ASP A 158 -3.16 4.77 4.75
N SER A 159 -2.48 3.63 4.79
CA SER A 159 -1.69 3.16 5.94
C SER A 159 -0.27 2.76 5.53
N ILE A 160 0.71 3.01 6.41
CA ILE A 160 2.12 2.69 6.15
C ILE A 160 2.84 2.30 7.44
N LEU A 161 3.74 1.33 7.37
CA LEU A 161 4.71 1.07 8.43
C LEU A 161 5.97 1.90 8.22
N CYS A 162 6.62 2.30 9.30
CA CYS A 162 7.81 3.13 9.27
C CYS A 162 9.09 2.28 9.36
N ALA A 163 9.95 2.35 8.35
CA ALA A 163 11.23 1.64 8.29
C ALA A 163 12.20 2.06 9.40
N ASN A 164 12.02 3.28 9.93
CA ASN A 164 12.81 3.81 11.05
C ASN A 164 12.31 3.34 12.43
N SER A 165 11.23 2.55 12.50
CA SER A 165 10.76 2.01 13.78
C SER A 165 11.81 1.09 14.39
N GLY A 166 12.12 1.31 15.67
CA GLY A 166 13.00 0.43 16.44
C GLY A 166 12.36 -0.91 16.82
N SER A 167 11.06 -1.08 16.57
CA SER A 167 10.28 -2.27 16.90
C SER A 167 10.05 -3.14 15.66
N SER A 168 9.91 -4.45 15.88
CA SER A 168 9.51 -5.41 14.86
C SER A 168 8.01 -5.69 14.94
N LEU A 169 7.39 -6.04 13.82
CA LEU A 169 6.00 -6.52 13.82
C LEU A 169 5.84 -7.77 14.70
N ASN A 170 6.91 -8.57 14.80
CA ASN A 170 6.92 -9.78 15.63
C ASN A 170 6.82 -9.48 17.14
N ASP A 171 7.14 -8.26 17.58
CA ASP A 171 7.04 -7.87 19.00
C ASP A 171 5.57 -7.75 19.45
N TRP A 172 4.64 -7.66 18.49
CA TRP A 172 3.22 -7.50 18.72
C TRP A 172 2.42 -8.82 18.70
N LEU A 173 3.05 -9.96 18.40
CA LEU A 173 2.41 -11.29 18.37
C LEU A 173 1.93 -11.78 19.76
N GLY A 174 2.08 -10.98 20.81
CA GLY A 174 1.47 -11.26 22.10
C GLY A 174 0.01 -10.78 22.21
N TRP A 175 -0.46 -9.93 21.30
CA TRP A 175 -1.75 -9.24 21.37
C TRP A 175 -2.81 -9.95 20.54
N ASP A 176 -4.03 -10.05 21.03
CA ASP A 176 -5.15 -10.55 20.22
C ASP A 176 -5.62 -9.51 19.19
N TRP A 177 -5.46 -8.23 19.52
CA TRP A 177 -5.84 -7.12 18.65
C TRP A 177 -5.10 -5.83 19.02
N VAL A 178 -4.41 -5.22 18.07
CA VAL A 178 -3.68 -3.95 18.23
C VAL A 178 -3.71 -3.15 16.92
N GLY A 179 -3.88 -1.84 17.02
CA GLY A 179 -3.91 -0.94 15.87
C GLY A 179 -3.64 0.50 16.30
N THR A 180 -4.45 1.42 15.78
CA THR A 180 -4.51 2.81 16.22
C THR A 180 -5.37 2.94 17.48
N LEU A 181 -5.19 4.03 18.23
CA LEU A 181 -6.16 4.42 19.24
C LEU A 181 -7.18 5.35 18.62
N GLY A 182 -8.47 5.06 18.83
CA GLY A 182 -9.56 5.97 18.51
C GLY A 182 -9.56 7.24 19.37
N SER A 183 -10.59 8.08 19.19
CA SER A 183 -10.73 9.34 19.96
C SER A 183 -10.72 9.09 21.49
N PRO A 184 -10.01 9.93 22.28
CA PRO A 184 -9.99 9.84 23.75
C PRO A 184 -11.37 9.92 24.42
N GLU A 185 -12.34 10.59 23.78
CA GLU A 185 -13.67 10.84 24.34
C GLU A 185 -14.63 9.67 24.14
N ASP A 186 -14.56 9.00 22.99
CA ASP A 186 -15.47 7.89 22.69
C ASP A 186 -15.03 6.59 23.37
N LYS A 187 -13.77 6.48 23.81
CA LYS A 187 -13.14 5.20 24.22
C LYS A 187 -13.39 4.06 23.22
N ALA A 188 -13.87 4.41 22.02
CA ALA A 188 -14.25 3.52 20.96
C ALA A 188 -12.96 3.21 20.21
N PHE A 189 -12.64 1.94 20.20
CA PHE A 189 -11.38 1.45 19.69
C PHE A 189 -11.51 1.36 18.16
N SER A 190 -11.16 2.45 17.45
CA SER A 190 -10.92 2.42 16.00
C SER A 190 -9.60 1.70 15.77
N ASN A 191 -9.59 0.57 15.07
CA ASN A 191 -8.33 -0.09 14.67
C ASN A 191 -8.00 0.12 13.21
N GLY A 192 -8.70 1.06 12.60
CA GLY A 192 -8.33 1.82 11.43
C GLY A 192 -7.84 0.99 10.26
N GLY A 193 -7.16 1.72 9.37
CA GLY A 193 -6.48 1.16 8.23
C GLY A 193 -5.42 0.15 8.61
N LEU A 194 -4.74 0.28 9.76
CA LEU A 194 -3.53 -0.47 10.14
C LEU A 194 -3.68 -1.21 11.49
N SER A 195 -3.83 -2.54 11.46
CA SER A 195 -3.97 -3.35 12.67
C SER A 195 -3.41 -4.76 12.56
N LEU A 196 -2.80 -5.24 13.64
CA LEU A 196 -2.46 -6.64 13.83
C LEU A 196 -3.59 -7.34 14.60
N ARG A 197 -4.03 -8.47 14.06
CA ARG A 197 -5.21 -9.19 14.51
C ARG A 197 -4.90 -10.68 14.64
N LYS A 198 -5.35 -11.28 15.74
CA LYS A 198 -5.23 -12.72 15.94
C LYS A 198 -6.47 -13.44 15.38
N VAL A 199 -6.26 -14.29 14.40
CA VAL A 199 -7.33 -14.94 13.64
C VAL A 199 -8.12 -15.93 14.49
N SER A 200 -7.48 -16.66 15.41
CA SER A 200 -8.19 -17.53 16.36
C SER A 200 -9.20 -16.75 17.24
N THR A 201 -8.85 -15.54 17.65
CA THR A 201 -9.75 -14.63 18.40
C THR A 201 -10.88 -14.11 17.52
N ILE A 202 -10.60 -13.73 16.27
CA ILE A 202 -11.64 -13.36 15.29
C ILE A 202 -12.63 -14.52 15.08
N LYS A 203 -12.13 -15.73 14.82
CA LYS A 203 -12.96 -16.93 14.63
C LYS A 203 -13.85 -17.18 15.85
N THR A 204 -13.28 -17.07 17.05
CA THR A 204 -14.03 -17.18 18.32
C THR A 204 -15.15 -16.15 18.43
N MET A 205 -14.88 -14.90 18.05
CA MET A 205 -15.87 -13.84 18.03
C MET A 205 -17.00 -14.13 17.04
N LEU A 206 -16.66 -14.48 15.80
CA LEU A 206 -17.61 -14.74 14.71
C LEU A 206 -18.41 -16.03 14.88
N MET A 207 -17.99 -16.96 15.76
CA MET A 207 -18.80 -18.12 16.13
C MET A 207 -20.03 -17.75 16.98
N SER A 208 -19.93 -16.69 17.79
CA SER A 208 -20.97 -16.32 18.76
C SER A 208 -21.69 -15.01 18.43
N GLN A 209 -21.06 -14.15 17.62
CA GLN A 209 -21.57 -12.83 17.30
C GLN A 209 -21.57 -12.60 15.78
N ARG A 210 -22.49 -11.75 15.33
CA ARG A 210 -22.59 -11.33 13.93
C ARG A 210 -22.73 -9.81 13.86
N ARG A 211 -21.95 -9.17 13.00
CA ARG A 211 -22.15 -7.76 12.67
C ARG A 211 -23.45 -7.61 11.88
N VAL A 212 -24.24 -6.59 12.19
CA VAL A 212 -25.40 -6.23 11.37
C VAL A 212 -24.88 -5.50 10.12
N ASN A 213 -25.32 -5.91 8.93
CA ASN A 213 -24.94 -5.23 7.70
C ASN A 213 -25.36 -3.76 7.74
N ASP A 214 -24.58 -2.89 7.10
CA ASP A 214 -24.84 -1.45 6.99
C ASP A 214 -24.95 -0.73 8.34
N SER A 215 -24.31 -1.28 9.39
CA SER A 215 -24.24 -0.69 10.73
C SER A 215 -22.91 0.00 10.98
N TRP A 216 -22.13 -0.49 11.94
CA TRP A 216 -20.83 0.04 12.30
C TRP A 216 -19.74 -0.43 11.33
N PRO A 217 -18.66 0.37 11.14
CA PRO A 217 -17.42 -0.10 10.54
C PRO A 217 -16.91 -1.40 11.18
N GLU A 218 -16.23 -2.23 10.39
CA GLU A 218 -15.77 -3.56 10.84
C GLU A 218 -14.81 -3.49 12.01
N ASP A 219 -13.85 -2.58 11.92
CA ASP A 219 -12.79 -2.35 12.90
C ASP A 219 -13.35 -1.82 14.22
N GLU A 220 -14.29 -0.88 14.17
CA GLU A 220 -15.02 -0.40 15.35
C GLU A 220 -15.88 -1.51 15.97
N TRP A 221 -16.53 -2.33 15.14
CA TRP A 221 -17.32 -3.46 15.63
C TRP A 221 -16.44 -4.48 16.36
N PHE A 222 -15.34 -4.92 15.75
CA PHE A 222 -14.41 -5.84 16.41
C PHE A 222 -13.75 -5.22 17.63
N GLY A 223 -13.29 -3.97 17.55
CA GLY A 223 -12.66 -3.26 18.67
C GLY A 223 -13.55 -3.24 19.91
N ASN A 224 -14.84 -2.98 19.72
CA ASN A 224 -15.82 -3.01 20.82
C ASN A 224 -16.10 -4.43 21.33
N LYS A 225 -16.20 -5.42 20.44
CA LYS A 225 -16.59 -6.79 20.82
C LYS A 225 -15.46 -7.60 21.43
N ILE A 226 -14.25 -7.54 20.88
CA ILE A 226 -13.10 -8.35 21.36
C ILE A 226 -12.76 -7.97 22.79
N ARG A 227 -12.97 -6.71 23.18
CA ARG A 227 -12.79 -6.23 24.55
C ARG A 227 -13.68 -6.93 25.59
N THR A 228 -14.80 -7.51 25.15
CA THR A 228 -15.69 -8.30 26.01
C THR A 228 -15.27 -9.75 26.16
N LEU A 229 -14.28 -10.23 25.39
CA LEU A 229 -13.77 -11.59 25.50
C LEU A 229 -12.87 -11.73 26.74
N PRO A 230 -13.17 -12.67 27.65
CA PRO A 230 -12.31 -12.96 28.79
C PRO A 230 -10.91 -13.38 28.33
N GLY A 231 -9.87 -12.73 28.87
CA GLY A 231 -8.48 -13.06 28.60
C GLY A 231 -7.90 -12.53 27.29
N ALA A 232 -8.70 -11.85 26.45
CA ALA A 232 -8.18 -11.23 25.23
C ALA A 232 -7.27 -10.03 25.56
N ARG A 233 -6.07 -10.03 24.99
CA ARG A 233 -5.10 -8.94 25.05
C ARG A 233 -5.38 -7.95 23.94
N VAL A 234 -6.09 -6.88 24.26
CA VAL A 234 -6.38 -5.78 23.33
C VAL A 234 -5.59 -4.57 23.79
N ALA A 235 -4.86 -3.92 22.88
CA ALA A 235 -4.21 -2.66 23.22
C ALA A 235 -5.26 -1.59 23.52
N TYR A 236 -5.01 -0.68 24.45
CA TYR A 236 -5.92 0.43 24.75
C TYR A 236 -5.21 1.61 25.39
N ASP A 237 -4.04 1.37 25.99
CA ASP A 237 -3.19 2.42 26.51
C ASP A 237 -2.50 3.14 25.35
N LEU A 238 -2.28 4.45 25.51
CA LEU A 238 -1.51 5.27 24.56
C LEU A 238 -0.14 4.67 24.23
N LYS A 239 0.50 4.03 25.20
CA LYS A 239 1.83 3.41 25.05
C LYS A 239 1.82 2.12 24.22
N ASP A 240 0.67 1.48 24.06
CA ASP A 240 0.52 0.17 23.44
C ASP A 240 -0.05 0.28 22.00
N GLN A 241 0.26 1.38 21.30
CA GLN A 241 -0.22 1.61 19.94
C GLN A 241 0.76 1.08 18.88
N LEU A 242 0.23 0.32 17.93
CA LEU A 242 0.99 -0.08 16.74
C LEU A 242 1.19 1.11 15.80
N ALA A 243 0.17 1.96 15.67
CA ALA A 243 0.15 3.05 14.70
C ALA A 243 -0.55 4.31 15.23
N ILE A 244 -0.23 5.46 14.63
CA ILE A 244 -0.86 6.76 14.91
C ILE A 244 -2.03 7.02 13.97
N GLU A 245 -3.12 7.53 14.54
CA GLU A 245 -4.22 8.19 13.82
C GLU A 245 -4.59 9.51 14.52
N HIS A 246 -5.04 9.44 15.77
CA HIS A 246 -5.55 10.60 16.53
C HIS A 246 -4.63 11.12 17.64
N ALA A 247 -3.70 10.29 18.14
CA ALA A 247 -2.82 10.61 19.25
C ALA A 247 -1.37 10.32 18.88
N TYR A 248 -0.48 11.31 19.07
CA TYR A 248 0.93 11.16 18.74
C TYR A 248 1.68 10.40 19.83
N VAL A 249 2.44 9.39 19.41
CA VAL A 249 3.36 8.62 20.25
C VAL A 249 4.66 8.44 19.49
N ALA A 250 5.78 8.87 20.08
CA ALA A 250 7.08 8.74 19.42
C ALA A 250 7.48 7.27 19.22
N GLY A 251 8.14 6.95 18.10
CA GLY A 251 8.71 5.62 17.86
C GLY A 251 7.70 4.53 17.45
N VAL A 252 6.48 4.91 17.05
CA VAL A 252 5.44 3.96 16.59
C VAL A 252 5.88 3.17 15.36
N MET A 253 5.26 2.00 15.15
CA MET A 253 5.55 1.16 13.98
C MET A 253 4.94 1.70 12.69
N GLY A 254 3.90 2.52 12.74
CA GLY A 254 3.26 3.02 11.53
C GLY A 254 2.28 4.16 11.74
N PHE A 255 1.66 4.57 10.64
CA PHE A 255 0.65 5.61 10.57
C PHE A 255 -0.54 5.11 9.75
N TYR A 256 -1.72 5.56 10.15
CA TYR A 256 -2.95 5.45 9.37
C TYR A 256 -3.55 6.84 9.22
N LEU A 257 -3.79 7.24 7.98
CA LEU A 257 -4.25 8.57 7.61
C LEU A 257 -5.58 8.45 6.91
N ARG A 258 -6.67 8.61 7.65
CA ARG A 258 -8.01 8.49 7.08
C ARG A 258 -8.17 9.26 5.77
N ASP A 259 -8.57 8.54 4.72
CA ASP A 259 -8.78 9.07 3.38
C ASP A 259 -7.53 9.79 2.81
N GLY A 260 -6.34 9.23 3.07
CA GLY A 260 -5.06 9.71 2.52
C GLY A 260 -4.60 11.07 3.07
N GLY A 261 -5.11 11.46 4.24
CA GLY A 261 -4.83 12.76 4.84
C GLY A 261 -5.63 13.92 4.24
N SER A 262 -6.61 13.65 3.36
CA SER A 262 -7.54 14.68 2.88
C SER A 262 -8.45 15.21 3.99
N VAL A 263 -8.66 14.40 5.02
CA VAL A 263 -9.36 14.77 6.26
C VAL A 263 -8.41 14.54 7.42
N LEU A 264 -7.46 15.46 7.62
CA LEU A 264 -6.75 15.54 8.90
C LEU A 264 -7.75 15.96 9.98
N PRO A 265 -7.63 15.48 11.24
CA PRO A 265 -8.61 15.71 12.30
C PRO A 265 -8.78 17.17 12.79
N ASP A 266 -8.82 18.18 11.93
CA ASP A 266 -8.63 19.57 12.33
C ASP A 266 -9.77 20.18 13.17
N THR A 267 -11.00 19.67 13.05
CA THR A 267 -12.20 20.44 13.44
C THR A 267 -13.06 19.84 14.55
N VAL A 268 -12.89 18.57 14.93
CA VAL A 268 -13.77 17.94 15.95
C VAL A 268 -13.00 17.47 17.18
N TRP A 269 -11.72 17.10 17.03
CA TRP A 269 -10.95 16.42 18.08
C TRP A 269 -9.56 17.00 18.22
N ASN A 270 -9.46 18.29 18.55
CA ASN A 270 -8.22 19.00 18.91
C ASN A 270 -6.94 18.36 18.32
N ASP A 271 -6.76 18.41 17.00
CA ASP A 271 -5.69 17.67 16.29
C ASP A 271 -4.31 17.89 16.93
N THR A 272 -3.93 16.97 17.82
CA THR A 272 -2.65 17.02 18.52
C THR A 272 -1.53 16.49 17.64
N VAL A 273 -1.84 15.83 16.52
CA VAL A 273 -0.85 15.14 15.67
C VAL A 273 -0.34 16.07 14.57
N TRP A 274 -1.24 16.73 13.84
CA TRP A 274 -0.89 17.46 12.63
C TRP A 274 -0.96 18.98 12.78
N LYS A 275 -1.38 19.57 13.90
CA LYS A 275 -1.41 21.05 14.03
C LYS A 275 -0.04 21.71 14.23
N ASP A 276 0.84 21.09 15.00
CA ASP A 276 2.17 21.64 15.28
C ASP A 276 3.12 21.44 14.08
N PRO A 277 3.62 22.52 13.43
CA PRO A 277 4.59 22.42 12.34
C PRO A 277 5.88 21.68 12.73
N ALA A 278 6.36 21.84 13.97
CA ALA A 278 7.57 21.18 14.44
C ALA A 278 7.34 19.66 14.57
N GLN A 279 6.18 19.26 15.09
CA GLN A 279 5.79 17.86 15.15
C GLN A 279 5.57 17.25 13.77
N ARG A 280 4.88 17.94 12.84
CA ARG A 280 4.74 17.48 11.46
C ARG A 280 6.10 17.22 10.82
N LYS A 281 7.04 18.15 10.98
CA LYS A 281 8.41 18.00 10.49
C LYS A 281 9.07 16.76 11.10
N ALA A 282 8.97 16.58 12.42
CA ALA A 282 9.53 15.41 13.10
C ALA A 282 8.91 14.09 12.61
N ILE A 283 7.60 14.07 12.33
CA ILE A 283 6.89 12.91 11.77
C ILE A 283 7.44 12.56 10.38
N PHE A 284 7.60 13.54 9.49
CA PHE A 284 8.14 13.31 8.14
C PHE A 284 9.64 12.94 8.15
N GLU A 285 10.42 13.48 9.09
CA GLU A 285 11.81 13.06 9.29
C GLU A 285 11.90 11.63 9.84
N TYR A 286 10.96 11.24 10.69
CA TYR A 286 10.88 9.90 11.25
C TYR A 286 10.38 8.85 10.24
N CYS A 287 9.37 9.18 9.45
CA CYS A 287 8.68 8.27 8.53
C CYS A 287 8.45 8.94 7.16
N PRO A 288 9.51 9.15 6.36
CA PRO A 288 9.42 9.82 5.05
C PRO A 288 8.48 9.12 4.05
N GLU A 289 8.28 7.81 4.18
CA GLU A 289 7.35 6.99 3.40
C GLU A 289 5.88 7.40 3.53
N LEU A 290 5.52 8.21 4.54
CA LEU A 290 4.20 8.85 4.63
C LEU A 290 3.85 9.61 3.34
N SER A 291 4.84 10.18 2.67
CA SER A 291 4.67 10.86 1.39
C SER A 291 4.14 9.96 0.26
N LEU A 292 4.21 8.63 0.40
CA LEU A 292 3.64 7.69 -0.58
C LEU A 292 2.11 7.61 -0.52
N ILE A 293 1.54 7.81 0.66
CA ILE A 293 0.11 7.62 0.95
C ILE A 293 -0.64 8.93 1.20
N MET A 294 0.10 10.01 1.48
CA MET A 294 -0.45 11.35 1.67
C MET A 294 -0.70 12.07 0.36
N ASP A 295 -1.81 12.81 0.30
CA ASP A 295 -2.04 13.78 -0.76
C ASP A 295 -1.12 15.01 -0.56
N MET A 296 0.11 14.87 -1.04
CA MET A 296 1.14 15.92 -0.96
C MET A 296 0.96 16.89 -2.13
N LYS A 297 0.68 18.15 -1.83
CA LYS A 297 0.75 19.22 -2.83
C LYS A 297 2.17 19.43 -3.30
N LEU A 298 2.35 19.63 -4.60
CA LEU A 298 3.66 20.01 -5.14
C LEU A 298 4.03 21.41 -4.66
N GLU A 299 5.32 21.74 -4.59
CA GLU A 299 5.78 23.10 -4.21
C GLU A 299 5.18 24.19 -5.12
N VAL A 300 4.87 23.86 -6.37
CA VAL A 300 4.20 24.77 -7.32
C VAL A 300 2.72 25.02 -7.00
N GLU A 301 2.11 24.16 -6.17
CA GLU A 301 0.72 24.24 -5.71
C GLU A 301 0.61 24.85 -4.31
N ARG A 302 1.75 25.26 -3.73
CA ARG A 302 1.80 25.91 -2.42
C ARG A 302 1.11 27.28 -2.48
N CYS A 303 0.34 27.60 -1.44
CA CYS A 303 -0.25 28.93 -1.31
C CYS A 303 0.85 30.00 -1.34
N PRO A 304 0.62 31.17 -1.98
CA PRO A 304 1.58 32.27 -1.94
C PRO A 304 1.85 32.68 -0.48
N PRO A 305 3.07 33.09 -0.13
CA PRO A 305 3.37 33.57 1.20
C PRO A 305 2.47 34.78 1.54
N GLY A 306 1.74 34.71 2.66
CA GLY A 306 0.83 35.76 3.13
C GLY A 306 -0.67 35.40 3.13
N TYR A 307 -1.03 34.16 2.79
CA TYR A 307 -2.40 33.63 2.89
C TYR A 307 -2.52 32.50 3.94
N GLU A 308 -1.62 32.46 4.93
CA GLU A 308 -1.69 31.58 6.10
C GLU A 308 -2.52 32.20 7.23
#